data_AF-A0A538LVQ4-F1
#
_entry.id   AF-A0A538LVQ4-F1
#
_cell.length_a   1.000
_cell.length_b   1.000
_cell.length_c   1.000
_cell.angle_alpha   90.00
_cell.angle_beta   90.00
_cell.angle_gamma   90.00
#
_symmetry.space_group_name_H-M   'P 1'
#
loop_
_entity.id
_entity.type
_entity.pdbx_description
1 polymer ?
#
loop_
_entity_poly.entity_id
_entity_poly.type
_entity_poly.pdbx_seq_one_letter_code
_entity_poly.pdbx_strand_id
1 'polypeptide(L)'
;MAVSGCHLWSRPRRPWNIMLHVGLDLSRRRLDFDLLCEDGSRIERDAVAPDADGLRRLVRRVAVYREPVRAAIESMNGARYVHDELERSGWEVEVADAQKVKGLAPLASKTDRIDAWVLAELSRRELVPAIWLPSFEQRGERERARWRLFLVRKRSSLKHRVHAQLLAFGHPCPVSDLFGRAGRELLARLECPEPWRSGVLAAVGMVDDLDAQITAIDRELKDLGADHRYIPLLTSVPGIAWVLGYTIAAEIGDINRFPSPQKLCSYTGLCPHVRQSGSKDHRGGLTHAGPKYLRWALMEAATNACRDPISTTIATSATSDAWESNAVPRSHRSTSRAAWRRRSGTCSPVTKPLLRQAPEALWPHRRPSLKCATGAMPQ
;
A
#
# COMPACT_ATOMS: atom_id res chain seq x y z
N MET A 1 -15.98 -47.03 59.89
CA MET A 1 -16.68 -46.19 58.90
C MET A 1 -15.90 -44.90 58.77
N ALA A 2 -15.21 -44.72 57.64
CA ALA A 2 -14.39 -43.55 57.34
C ALA A 2 -15.05 -42.77 56.19
N VAL A 3 -15.31 -41.48 56.39
CA VAL A 3 -15.59 -40.48 55.35
C VAL A 3 -14.96 -39.18 55.85
N SER A 4 -13.69 -38.93 55.56
CA SER A 4 -13.17 -38.29 54.33
C SER A 4 -13.50 -36.80 54.23
N GLY A 5 -12.70 -36.00 54.94
CA GLY A 5 -11.80 -35.00 54.33
C GLY A 5 -12.39 -34.02 53.33
N CYS A 6 -12.82 -32.87 53.84
CA CYS A 6 -12.98 -31.65 53.07
C CYS A 6 -11.60 -31.20 52.56
N HIS A 7 -11.29 -31.45 51.29
CA HIS A 7 -10.13 -30.86 50.62
C HIS A 7 -10.53 -29.56 49.95
N LEU A 8 -10.31 -28.46 50.69
CA LEU A 8 -10.06 -27.15 50.12
C LEU A 8 -9.00 -27.32 49.01
N TRP A 9 -9.38 -27.08 47.76
CA TRP A 9 -8.42 -26.83 46.70
C TRP A 9 -7.74 -25.48 47.01
N SER A 10 -6.58 -25.59 47.66
CA SER A 10 -5.61 -24.52 47.82
C SER A 10 -5.22 -24.01 46.44
N ARG A 11 -5.72 -22.81 46.09
CA ARG A 11 -5.23 -22.06 44.93
C ARG A 11 -3.74 -21.80 45.13
N PRO A 12 -2.85 -22.25 44.23
CA PRO A 12 -1.46 -21.83 44.31
C PRO A 12 -1.42 -20.31 44.13
N ARG A 13 -0.72 -19.64 45.04
CA ARG A 13 -0.29 -18.25 44.91
C ARG A 13 0.33 -18.09 43.52
N ARG A 14 -0.14 -17.13 42.70
CA ARG A 14 0.44 -16.80 41.40
C ARG A 14 1.58 -15.80 41.62
N PRO A 15 2.86 -16.20 41.61
CA PRO A 15 3.91 -15.29 41.20
C PRO A 15 3.96 -15.29 39.68
N TRP A 16 4.40 -14.16 39.11
CA TRP A 16 4.64 -13.90 37.68
C TRP A 16 3.41 -13.44 36.89
N ASN A 17 3.61 -12.34 36.18
CA ASN A 17 2.68 -11.67 35.27
C ASN A 17 2.52 -12.60 34.05
N ILE A 18 1.50 -13.46 34.02
CA ILE A 18 1.35 -14.50 32.98
C ILE A 18 0.70 -13.83 31.76
N MET A 19 1.43 -13.68 30.66
CA MET A 19 0.81 -13.24 29.40
C MET A 19 0.01 -14.40 28.79
N LEU A 20 -1.16 -14.08 28.27
CA LEU A 20 -1.96 -15.01 27.46
C LEU A 20 -1.72 -14.74 25.98
N HIS A 21 -1.57 -15.81 25.19
CA HIS A 21 -1.30 -15.72 23.77
C HIS A 21 -2.46 -16.28 22.96
N VAL A 22 -3.03 -15.46 22.07
CA VAL A 22 -4.17 -15.84 21.24
C VAL A 22 -3.79 -15.76 19.77
N GLY A 23 -3.79 -16.89 19.09
CA GLY A 23 -3.68 -16.91 17.64
C GLY A 23 -5.06 -16.92 17.00
N LEU A 24 -5.23 -16.10 15.96
CA LEU A 24 -6.51 -15.83 15.32
C LEU A 24 -6.43 -16.12 13.82
N ASP A 25 -7.21 -17.09 13.35
CA ASP A 25 -7.37 -17.35 11.92
C ASP A 25 -8.75 -16.89 11.44
N LEU A 26 -8.77 -15.95 10.51
CA LEU A 26 -9.98 -15.27 10.06
C LEU A 26 -10.46 -15.85 8.73
N SER A 27 -11.75 -16.12 8.64
CA SER A 27 -12.44 -16.46 7.40
C SER A 27 -13.69 -15.59 7.25
N ARG A 28 -14.37 -15.69 6.10
CA ARG A 28 -15.61 -14.92 5.86
C ARG A 28 -16.76 -15.28 6.82
N ARG A 29 -16.74 -16.48 7.40
CA ARG A 29 -17.85 -17.01 8.22
C ARG A 29 -17.47 -17.26 9.67
N ARG A 30 -16.17 -17.29 9.97
CA ARG A 30 -15.65 -17.75 11.26
C ARG A 30 -14.31 -17.10 11.58
N LEU A 31 -14.09 -16.85 12.87
CA LEU A 31 -12.79 -16.52 13.46
C LEU A 31 -12.40 -17.67 14.39
N ASP A 32 -11.45 -18.49 13.95
CA ASP A 32 -10.84 -19.53 14.77
C ASP A 32 -9.83 -18.92 15.74
N PHE A 33 -9.81 -19.41 16.98
CA PHE A 33 -8.83 -18.98 17.96
C PHE A 33 -8.21 -20.16 18.73
N ASP A 34 -6.95 -19.99 19.09
CA ASP A 34 -6.22 -20.89 19.99
C ASP A 34 -5.57 -20.04 21.10
N LEU A 35 -5.96 -20.30 22.35
CA LEU A 35 -5.53 -19.58 23.53
C LEU A 35 -4.52 -20.43 24.32
N LEU A 36 -3.32 -19.89 24.46
CA LEU A 36 -2.19 -20.50 25.15
C LEU A 36 -1.79 -19.69 26.39
N CYS A 37 -1.30 -20.39 27.41
CA CYS A 37 -0.50 -19.82 28.48
C CYS A 37 0.93 -19.52 28.01
N GLU A 38 1.66 -18.73 28.81
CA GLU A 38 3.10 -18.45 28.66
C GLU A 38 3.96 -19.73 28.48
N ASP A 39 3.64 -20.79 29.23
CA ASP A 39 4.35 -22.07 29.19
C ASP A 39 4.06 -22.92 27.93
N GLY A 40 3.16 -22.45 27.07
CA GLY A 40 2.72 -23.13 25.85
C GLY A 40 1.58 -24.13 26.07
N SER A 41 1.08 -24.28 27.30
CA SER A 41 -0.10 -25.09 27.56
C SER A 41 -1.34 -24.46 26.93
N ARG A 42 -2.14 -25.28 26.24
CA ARG A 42 -3.40 -24.83 25.65
C ARG A 42 -4.47 -24.72 26.73
N ILE A 43 -5.04 -23.53 26.87
CA ILE A 43 -6.20 -23.29 27.72
C ILE A 43 -7.47 -23.67 26.96
N GLU A 44 -7.64 -23.12 25.76
CA GLU A 44 -8.87 -23.24 24.99
C GLU A 44 -8.60 -23.14 23.50
N ARG A 45 -9.42 -23.85 22.71
CA ARG A 45 -9.47 -23.71 21.27
C ARG A 45 -10.92 -23.80 20.84
N ASP A 46 -11.39 -22.79 20.13
CA ASP A 46 -12.76 -22.74 19.62
C ASP A 46 -12.84 -21.72 18.49
N ALA A 47 -14.05 -21.35 18.11
CA ALA A 47 -14.29 -20.31 17.13
C ALA A 47 -15.46 -19.41 17.51
N VAL A 48 -15.44 -18.19 16.99
CA VAL A 48 -16.53 -17.21 17.10
C VAL A 48 -16.94 -16.70 15.72
N ALA A 49 -18.09 -16.06 15.64
CA ALA A 49 -18.47 -15.30 14.45
C ALA A 49 -17.49 -14.13 14.25
N PRO A 50 -17.09 -13.80 13.01
CA PRO A 50 -16.15 -12.72 12.72
C PRO A 50 -16.86 -11.35 12.69
N ASP A 51 -17.70 -11.09 13.69
CA ASP A 51 -18.52 -9.87 13.84
C ASP A 51 -18.37 -9.28 15.25
N ALA A 52 -18.99 -8.11 15.47
CA ALA A 52 -18.88 -7.37 16.72
C ALA A 52 -19.28 -8.21 17.94
N ASP A 53 -20.37 -8.98 17.83
CA ASP A 53 -20.88 -9.77 18.95
C ASP A 53 -20.03 -11.03 19.19
N GLY A 54 -19.50 -11.64 18.14
CA GLY A 54 -18.53 -12.73 18.23
C GLY A 54 -17.25 -12.30 18.91
N LEU A 55 -16.69 -11.14 18.54
CA LEU A 55 -15.51 -10.56 19.20
C LEU A 55 -15.78 -10.21 20.66
N ARG A 56 -16.93 -9.59 20.98
CA ARG A 56 -17.32 -9.32 22.37
C ARG A 56 -17.45 -10.59 23.20
N ARG A 57 -17.99 -11.67 22.63
CA ARG A 57 -18.06 -12.98 23.30
C ARG A 57 -16.67 -13.54 23.55
N LEU A 58 -15.76 -13.46 22.57
CA LEU A 58 -14.37 -13.88 22.74
C LEU A 58 -13.68 -13.11 23.87
N VAL A 59 -13.76 -11.78 23.85
CA VAL A 59 -13.19 -10.92 24.90
C VAL A 59 -13.73 -11.30 26.28
N ARG A 60 -15.04 -11.50 26.43
CA ARG A 60 -15.65 -11.94 27.70
C ARG A 60 -15.18 -13.32 28.15
N ARG A 61 -15.00 -14.27 27.22
CA ARG A 61 -14.48 -15.61 27.52
C ARG A 61 -13.06 -15.54 28.07
N VAL A 62 -12.19 -14.74 27.46
CA VAL A 62 -10.78 -14.62 27.91
C VAL A 62 -10.65 -13.77 29.18
N ALA A 63 -11.54 -12.79 29.38
CA ALA A 63 -11.51 -11.90 30.55
C ALA A 63 -11.63 -12.63 31.91
N VAL A 64 -12.14 -13.87 31.94
CA VAL A 64 -12.24 -14.68 33.17
C VAL A 64 -10.87 -14.98 33.79
N TYR A 65 -9.81 -15.00 32.97
CA TYR A 65 -8.46 -15.29 33.43
C TYR A 65 -7.78 -14.10 34.11
N ARG A 66 -8.25 -12.87 33.84
CA ARG A 66 -7.74 -11.60 34.41
C ARG A 66 -6.23 -11.38 34.19
N GLU A 67 -5.74 -11.83 33.05
CA GLU A 67 -4.35 -11.69 32.63
C GLU A 67 -4.25 -10.82 31.36
N PRO A 68 -3.12 -10.14 31.11
CA PRO A 68 -2.90 -9.44 29.85
C PRO A 68 -2.92 -10.43 28.67
N VAL A 69 -3.36 -9.94 27.51
CA VAL A 69 -3.52 -10.78 26.30
C VAL A 69 -2.74 -10.17 25.15
N ARG A 70 -1.87 -10.96 24.55
CA ARG A 70 -1.24 -10.69 23.25
C ARG A 70 -1.86 -11.61 22.20
N ALA A 71 -2.25 -11.05 21.07
CA ALA A 71 -2.89 -11.77 19.99
C ALA A 71 -2.16 -11.57 18.66
N ALA A 72 -2.21 -12.59 17.80
CA ALA A 72 -1.68 -12.53 16.45
C ALA A 72 -2.74 -12.96 15.44
N ILE A 73 -2.92 -12.17 14.38
CA ILE A 73 -3.86 -12.44 13.28
C ILE A 73 -3.16 -12.31 11.92
N GLU A 74 -3.41 -13.22 10.98
CA GLU A 74 -2.83 -13.09 9.64
C GLU A 74 -3.40 -11.89 8.87
N SER A 75 -2.55 -11.28 8.04
CA SER A 75 -2.93 -10.16 7.18
C SER A 75 -3.94 -10.59 6.11
N MET A 76 -5.18 -10.12 6.22
CA MET A 76 -6.22 -10.32 5.21
C MET A 76 -7.31 -9.25 5.26
N ASN A 77 -8.26 -9.31 4.33
CA ASN A 77 -9.45 -8.46 4.40
C ASN A 77 -10.25 -8.79 5.68
N GLY A 78 -10.52 -7.77 6.50
CA GLY A 78 -11.21 -7.92 7.79
C GLY A 78 -10.28 -8.02 9.00
N ALA A 79 -9.01 -8.40 8.85
CA ALA A 79 -8.07 -8.52 9.97
C ALA A 79 -7.91 -7.20 10.75
N ARG A 80 -7.98 -6.06 10.05
CA ARG A 80 -7.92 -4.73 10.67
C ARG A 80 -9.10 -4.43 11.58
N TYR A 81 -10.29 -4.89 11.22
CA TYR A 81 -11.48 -4.73 12.05
C TYR A 81 -11.33 -5.54 13.34
N VAL A 82 -10.90 -6.81 13.23
CA VAL A 82 -10.63 -7.67 14.39
C VAL A 82 -9.54 -7.06 15.28
N HIS A 83 -8.44 -6.59 14.69
CA HIS A 83 -7.37 -5.89 15.39
C HIS A 83 -7.90 -4.68 16.18
N ASP A 84 -8.58 -3.74 15.52
CA ASP A 84 -9.06 -2.51 16.16
C ASP A 84 -10.04 -2.81 17.32
N GLU A 85 -10.94 -3.78 17.16
CA GLU A 85 -11.92 -4.14 18.20
C GLU A 85 -11.27 -4.83 19.42
N LEU A 86 -10.27 -5.67 19.19
CA LEU A 86 -9.55 -6.34 20.26
C LEU A 86 -8.59 -5.38 20.98
N GLU A 87 -7.90 -4.49 20.27
CA GLU A 87 -7.09 -3.42 20.88
C GLU A 87 -7.95 -2.50 21.76
N ARG A 88 -9.14 -2.10 21.28
CA ARG A 88 -10.10 -1.31 22.09
C ARG A 88 -10.53 -2.02 23.37
N SER A 89 -10.41 -3.35 23.40
CA SER A 89 -10.71 -4.18 24.56
C SER A 89 -9.49 -4.40 25.47
N GLY A 90 -8.35 -3.77 25.17
CA GLY A 90 -7.12 -3.82 25.97
C GLY A 90 -6.15 -4.95 25.61
N TRP A 91 -6.33 -5.59 24.44
CA TRP A 91 -5.39 -6.61 23.97
C TRP A 91 -4.22 -5.96 23.20
N GLU A 92 -3.03 -6.54 23.29
CA GLU A 92 -1.94 -6.26 22.35
C GLU A 92 -2.16 -7.09 21.09
N VAL A 93 -2.35 -6.48 19.92
CA VAL A 93 -2.68 -7.25 18.71
C VAL A 93 -1.68 -7.00 17.59
N GLU A 94 -1.07 -8.06 17.09
CA GLU A 94 -0.15 -8.02 15.97
C GLU A 94 -0.79 -8.60 14.71
N VAL A 95 -0.71 -7.85 13.60
CA VAL A 95 -1.10 -8.37 12.28
C VAL A 95 0.13 -8.99 11.61
N ALA A 96 0.12 -10.30 11.39
CA ALA A 96 1.24 -11.03 10.83
C ALA A 96 1.23 -11.00 9.28
N ASP A 97 2.40 -10.85 8.67
CA ASP A 97 2.58 -11.03 7.23
C ASP A 97 2.38 -12.50 6.85
N ALA A 98 1.26 -12.81 6.17
CA ALA A 98 0.89 -14.18 5.83
C ALA A 98 1.95 -14.92 4.99
N GLN A 99 2.72 -14.22 4.15
CA GLN A 99 3.78 -14.86 3.36
C GLN A 99 4.97 -15.23 4.23
N LYS A 100 5.33 -14.38 5.21
CA LYS A 100 6.42 -14.66 6.14
C LYS A 100 6.05 -15.73 7.16
N VAL A 101 4.82 -15.74 7.67
CA VAL A 101 4.31 -16.81 8.55
C VAL A 101 4.47 -18.17 7.88
N LYS A 102 4.04 -18.29 6.62
CA LYS A 102 4.19 -19.53 5.84
C LYS A 102 5.66 -19.97 5.66
N GLY A 103 6.59 -19.02 5.62
CA GLY A 103 8.03 -19.30 5.54
C GLY A 103 8.64 -19.77 6.86
N LEU A 104 8.14 -19.26 8.00
CA LEU A 104 8.61 -19.63 9.35
C LEU A 104 8.02 -20.95 9.85
N ALA A 105 6.77 -21.24 9.50
CA ALA A 105 6.06 -22.43 9.92
C ALA A 105 5.53 -23.23 8.70
N PRO A 106 6.42 -23.84 7.89
CA PRO A 106 6.00 -24.68 6.78
C PRO A 106 5.37 -25.97 7.32
N LEU A 107 4.04 -26.05 7.25
CA LEU A 107 3.29 -27.23 7.70
C LEU A 107 2.88 -28.11 6.53
N ALA A 108 3.01 -29.43 6.70
CA ALA A 108 2.59 -30.42 5.72
C ALA A 108 1.07 -30.54 5.58
N SER A 109 0.31 -30.27 6.66
CA SER A 109 -1.15 -30.25 6.68
C SER A 109 -1.64 -28.92 7.23
N LYS A 110 -2.35 -28.16 6.39
CA LYS A 110 -2.88 -26.84 6.71
C LYS A 110 -4.36 -26.95 7.06
N THR A 111 -4.74 -26.48 8.25
CA THR A 111 -6.14 -26.34 8.66
C THR A 111 -6.27 -25.05 9.47
N ASP A 112 -7.43 -24.41 9.42
CA ASP A 112 -7.73 -23.15 10.14
C ASP A 112 -7.36 -23.22 11.64
N ARG A 113 -7.60 -24.39 12.27
CA ARG A 113 -7.24 -24.64 13.68
C ARG A 113 -5.73 -24.70 13.93
N ILE A 114 -4.99 -25.26 12.98
CA ILE A 114 -3.53 -25.32 13.07
C ILE A 114 -2.96 -23.93 12.80
N ASP A 115 -3.53 -23.17 11.88
CA ASP A 115 -3.10 -21.80 11.57
C ASP A 115 -3.28 -20.88 12.79
N ALA A 116 -4.44 -20.95 13.47
CA ALA A 116 -4.66 -20.26 14.74
C ALA A 116 -3.63 -20.68 15.80
N TRP A 117 -3.34 -21.97 15.97
CA TRP A 117 -2.30 -22.41 16.90
C TRP A 117 -0.89 -21.88 16.55
N VAL A 118 -0.52 -21.90 15.27
CA VAL A 118 0.78 -21.38 14.80
C VAL A 118 0.92 -19.91 15.18
N LEU A 119 -0.12 -19.09 14.97
CA LEU A 119 -0.10 -17.68 15.34
C LEU A 119 0.03 -17.48 16.85
N ALA A 120 -0.66 -18.29 17.66
CA ALA A 120 -0.56 -18.24 19.11
C ALA A 120 0.88 -18.55 19.57
N GLU A 121 1.49 -19.56 18.97
CA GLU A 121 2.86 -19.98 19.29
C GLU A 121 3.90 -18.96 18.80
N LEU A 122 3.69 -18.33 17.64
CA LEU A 122 4.53 -17.22 17.18
C LEU A 122 4.43 -16.01 18.11
N SER A 123 3.23 -15.69 18.61
CA SER A 123 3.03 -14.62 19.60
C SER A 123 3.77 -14.92 20.90
N ARG A 124 3.64 -16.16 21.41
CA ARG A 124 4.29 -16.62 22.65
C ARG A 124 5.80 -16.58 22.58
N ARG A 125 6.38 -16.83 21.40
CA ARG A 125 7.83 -16.80 21.19
C ARG A 125 8.36 -15.44 20.75
N GLU A 126 7.50 -14.42 20.63
CA GLU A 126 7.86 -13.10 20.08
C GLU A 126 8.47 -13.18 18.67
N LEU A 127 7.95 -14.09 17.84
CA LEU A 127 8.40 -14.36 16.47
C LEU A 127 7.38 -13.94 15.41
N VAL A 128 6.33 -13.21 15.78
CA VAL A 128 5.31 -12.76 14.82
C VAL A 128 5.96 -11.83 13.80
N PRO A 129 5.90 -12.14 12.49
CA PRO A 129 6.41 -11.25 11.46
C PRO A 129 5.41 -10.10 11.23
N ALA A 130 5.26 -9.23 12.23
CA ALA A 130 4.26 -8.19 12.27
C ALA A 130 4.43 -7.16 11.13
N ILE A 131 3.32 -6.76 10.53
CA ILE A 131 3.27 -5.65 9.58
C ILE A 131 2.90 -4.37 10.32
N TRP A 132 3.50 -3.26 9.91
CA TRP A 132 3.06 -1.95 10.36
C TRP A 132 1.62 -1.69 9.89
N LEU A 133 0.74 -1.35 10.84
CA LEU A 133 -0.62 -0.97 10.58
C LEU A 133 -0.77 0.56 10.74
N PRO A 134 -1.19 1.31 9.71
CA PRO A 134 -1.48 2.74 9.86
C PRO A 134 -2.61 2.96 10.86
N SER A 135 -2.61 4.09 11.57
CA SER A 135 -3.71 4.45 12.49
C SER A 135 -5.05 4.55 11.75
N PHE A 136 -6.16 4.54 12.49
CA PHE A 136 -7.50 4.70 11.89
C PHE A 136 -7.61 5.97 11.02
N GLU A 137 -7.06 7.09 11.49
CA GLU A 137 -7.02 8.35 10.77
C GLU A 137 -6.20 8.25 9.48
N GLN A 138 -4.97 7.71 9.55
CA GLN A 138 -4.11 7.49 8.36
C GLN A 138 -4.75 6.53 7.35
N ARG A 139 -5.50 5.53 7.82
CA ARG A 139 -6.28 4.64 6.94
C ARG A 139 -7.41 5.39 6.25
N GLY A 140 -8.08 6.31 6.96
CA GLY A 140 -9.08 7.20 6.38
C GLY A 140 -8.50 8.10 5.29
N GLU A 141 -7.33 8.70 5.53
CA GLU A 141 -6.62 9.50 4.53
C GLU A 141 -6.30 8.70 3.27
N ARG A 142 -5.78 7.47 3.44
CA ARG A 142 -5.52 6.55 2.32
C ARG A 142 -6.80 6.21 1.57
N GLU A 143 -7.88 5.91 2.28
CA GLU A 143 -9.13 5.50 1.65
C GLU A 143 -9.70 6.62 0.79
N ARG A 144 -9.71 7.87 1.25
CA ARG A 144 -10.14 9.02 0.43
C ARG A 144 -9.30 9.17 -0.84
N ALA A 145 -7.97 9.11 -0.72
CA ALA A 145 -7.08 9.20 -1.89
C ALA A 145 -7.31 8.05 -2.90
N ARG A 146 -7.50 6.83 -2.38
CA ARG A 146 -7.77 5.64 -3.19
C ARG A 146 -9.14 5.70 -3.86
N TRP A 147 -10.14 6.20 -3.14
CA TRP A 147 -11.50 6.38 -3.64
C TRP A 147 -11.53 7.40 -4.78
N ARG A 148 -10.87 8.55 -4.61
CA ARG A 148 -10.68 9.53 -5.70
C ARG A 148 -10.08 8.87 -6.93
N LEU A 149 -8.99 8.11 -6.75
CA LEU A 149 -8.34 7.43 -7.87
C LEU A 149 -9.25 6.40 -8.54
N PHE A 150 -10.05 5.68 -7.75
CA PHE A 150 -11.04 4.75 -8.28
C PHE A 150 -12.04 5.47 -9.19
N LEU A 151 -12.62 6.59 -8.72
CA LEU A 151 -13.57 7.39 -9.51
C LEU A 151 -12.93 7.91 -10.80
N VAL A 152 -11.72 8.48 -10.71
CA VAL A 152 -10.97 8.97 -11.88
C VAL A 152 -10.74 7.86 -12.90
N ARG A 153 -10.34 6.65 -12.45
CA ARG A 153 -10.13 5.50 -13.35
C ARG A 153 -11.42 5.03 -13.99
N LYS A 154 -12.54 5.02 -13.25
CA LYS A 154 -13.86 4.69 -13.80
C LYS A 154 -14.29 5.70 -14.85
N ARG A 155 -14.15 6.99 -14.57
CA ARG A 155 -14.41 8.07 -15.54
C ARG A 155 -13.56 7.89 -16.80
N SER A 156 -12.24 7.72 -16.65
CA SER A 156 -11.35 7.51 -17.79
C SER A 156 -11.70 6.27 -18.61
N SER A 157 -12.11 5.17 -17.96
CA SER A 157 -12.58 3.96 -18.65
C SER A 157 -13.83 4.22 -19.49
N LEU A 158 -14.78 5.00 -18.98
CA LEU A 158 -15.97 5.40 -19.74
C LEU A 158 -15.60 6.32 -20.90
N LYS A 159 -14.72 7.30 -20.68
CA LYS A 159 -14.22 8.18 -21.74
C LYS A 159 -13.56 7.37 -22.87
N HIS A 160 -12.68 6.43 -22.53
CA HIS A 160 -12.04 5.54 -23.49
C HIS A 160 -13.06 4.68 -24.24
N ARG A 161 -14.12 4.19 -23.58
CA ARG A 161 -15.18 3.42 -24.24
C ARG A 161 -15.90 4.26 -25.31
N VAL A 162 -16.22 5.52 -25.03
CA VAL A 162 -16.85 6.42 -26.01
C VAL A 162 -15.90 6.68 -27.19
N HIS A 163 -14.62 6.94 -26.93
CA HIS A 163 -13.62 7.09 -27.99
C HIS A 163 -13.49 5.82 -28.85
N ALA A 164 -13.49 4.64 -28.24
CA ALA A 164 -13.46 3.38 -28.96
C ALA A 164 -14.72 3.19 -29.82
N GLN A 165 -15.87 3.69 -29.38
CA GLN A 165 -17.11 3.61 -30.15
C GLN A 165 -17.09 4.50 -31.40
N LEU A 166 -16.57 5.72 -31.27
CA LEU A 166 -16.35 6.61 -32.40
C LEU A 166 -15.44 5.93 -33.44
N LEU A 167 -14.33 5.36 -32.98
CA LEU A 167 -13.40 4.64 -33.85
C LEU A 167 -14.06 3.42 -34.54
N ALA A 168 -14.86 2.64 -33.81
CA ALA A 168 -15.52 1.45 -34.33
C ALA A 168 -16.50 1.75 -35.46
N PHE A 169 -17.12 2.93 -35.46
CA PHE A 169 -18.04 3.38 -36.50
C PHE A 169 -17.42 4.37 -37.49
N GLY A 170 -16.10 4.54 -37.47
CA GLY A 170 -15.39 5.40 -38.43
C GLY A 170 -15.61 6.90 -38.23
N HIS A 171 -16.07 7.31 -37.05
CA HIS A 171 -16.33 8.72 -36.74
C HIS A 171 -15.05 9.42 -36.25
N PRO A 172 -14.59 10.50 -36.92
CA PRO A 172 -13.45 11.26 -36.46
C PRO A 172 -13.78 12.02 -35.16
N CYS A 173 -12.76 12.30 -34.35
CA CYS A 173 -12.86 13.16 -33.17
C CYS A 173 -12.10 14.48 -33.45
N PRO A 174 -12.75 15.50 -34.07
CA PRO A 174 -12.11 16.76 -34.44
C PRO A 174 -11.87 17.71 -33.26
N VAL A 175 -12.31 17.33 -32.05
CA VAL A 175 -12.18 18.13 -30.83
C VAL A 175 -11.10 17.56 -29.91
N SER A 176 -10.43 18.44 -29.17
CA SER A 176 -9.45 18.07 -28.14
C SER A 176 -10.10 17.53 -26.86
N ASP A 177 -11.30 18.02 -26.53
CA ASP A 177 -12.11 17.53 -25.41
C ASP A 177 -13.49 17.06 -25.91
N LEU A 178 -13.63 15.74 -26.04
CA LEU A 178 -14.86 15.10 -26.47
C LEU A 178 -16.00 15.26 -25.44
N PHE A 179 -15.67 15.50 -24.17
CA PHE A 179 -16.64 15.63 -23.08
C PHE A 179 -16.92 17.09 -22.71
N GLY A 180 -16.28 18.03 -23.42
CA GLY A 180 -16.59 19.47 -23.37
C GLY A 180 -17.78 19.84 -24.24
N ARG A 181 -18.14 21.13 -24.29
CA ARG A 181 -19.33 21.63 -25.00
C ARG A 181 -19.42 21.17 -26.46
N ALA A 182 -18.38 21.47 -27.26
CA ALA A 182 -18.36 21.13 -28.69
C ALA A 182 -18.35 19.62 -28.94
N GLY A 183 -17.65 18.85 -28.10
CA GLY A 183 -17.64 17.39 -28.19
C GLY A 183 -19.01 16.77 -27.89
N ARG A 184 -19.74 17.31 -26.92
CA ARG A 184 -21.11 16.86 -26.61
C ARG A 184 -22.10 17.17 -27.71
N GLU A 185 -21.98 18.31 -28.37
CA GLU A 185 -22.78 18.61 -29.56
C GLU A 185 -22.52 17.62 -30.70
N LEU A 186 -21.26 17.20 -30.88
CA LEU A 186 -20.89 16.14 -31.80
C LEU A 186 -21.51 14.79 -31.39
N LEU A 187 -21.39 14.42 -30.11
CA LEU A 187 -21.96 13.16 -29.60
C LEU A 187 -23.49 13.12 -29.70
N ALA A 188 -24.17 14.25 -29.51
CA ALA A 188 -25.63 14.34 -29.66
C ALA A 188 -26.08 14.06 -31.11
N ARG A 189 -25.31 14.58 -32.07
CA ARG A 189 -25.53 14.39 -33.52
C ARG A 189 -24.91 13.10 -34.07
N LEU A 190 -24.30 12.28 -33.23
CA LEU A 190 -23.57 11.09 -33.68
C LEU A 190 -24.50 10.05 -34.31
N GLU A 191 -24.39 9.84 -35.62
CA GLU A 191 -25.12 8.78 -36.30
C GLU A 191 -24.49 7.43 -35.99
N CYS A 192 -25.12 6.68 -35.09
CA CYS A 192 -24.66 5.39 -34.62
C CYS A 192 -25.89 4.49 -34.41
N PRO A 193 -25.88 3.23 -34.87
CA PRO A 193 -27.00 2.34 -34.68
C PRO A 193 -27.17 1.97 -33.19
N GLU A 194 -28.39 1.57 -32.83
CA GLU A 194 -28.62 0.92 -31.53
C GLU A 194 -27.99 -0.49 -31.53
N PRO A 195 -27.54 -1.00 -30.36
CA PRO A 195 -27.65 -0.43 -29.01
C PRO A 195 -26.49 0.53 -28.60
N TRP A 196 -25.56 0.84 -29.52
CA TRP A 196 -24.34 1.57 -29.19
C TRP A 196 -24.58 3.05 -28.92
N ARG A 197 -25.51 3.69 -29.64
CA ARG A 197 -25.89 5.09 -29.40
C ARG A 197 -26.40 5.29 -27.98
N SER A 198 -27.33 4.46 -27.52
CA SER A 198 -27.79 4.47 -26.12
C SER A 198 -26.64 4.27 -25.13
N GLY A 199 -25.73 3.34 -25.42
CA GLY A 199 -24.54 3.10 -24.58
C GLY A 199 -23.58 4.28 -24.49
N VAL A 200 -23.40 5.04 -25.59
CA VAL A 200 -22.58 6.26 -25.61
C VAL A 200 -23.22 7.35 -24.77
N LEU A 201 -24.51 7.61 -24.96
CA LEU A 201 -25.23 8.65 -24.20
C LEU A 201 -25.26 8.34 -22.70
N ALA A 202 -25.51 7.08 -22.33
CA ALA A 202 -25.43 6.63 -20.94
C ALA A 202 -24.02 6.80 -20.35
N ALA A 203 -22.96 6.47 -21.11
CA ALA A 203 -21.59 6.67 -20.66
C ALA A 203 -21.24 8.15 -20.46
N VAL A 204 -21.78 9.05 -21.29
CA VAL A 204 -21.62 10.51 -21.12
C VAL A 204 -22.28 10.97 -19.83
N GLY A 205 -23.51 10.56 -19.54
CA GLY A 205 -24.19 10.88 -18.29
C GLY A 205 -23.43 10.38 -17.06
N MET A 206 -22.95 9.13 -17.09
CA MET A 206 -22.13 8.58 -16.01
C MET A 206 -20.79 9.33 -15.82
N VAL A 207 -20.22 9.88 -16.90
CA VAL A 207 -19.04 10.73 -16.80
C VAL A 207 -19.35 12.02 -16.02
N ASP A 208 -20.52 12.62 -16.23
CA ASP A 208 -20.95 13.81 -15.48
C ASP A 208 -21.11 13.53 -14.00
N ASP A 209 -21.78 12.43 -13.65
CA ASP A 209 -21.96 12.02 -12.26
C ASP A 209 -20.62 11.77 -11.56
N LEU A 210 -19.67 11.14 -12.27
CA LEU A 210 -18.32 10.90 -11.76
C LEU A 210 -17.52 12.20 -11.66
N ASP A 211 -17.64 13.13 -12.61
CA ASP A 211 -16.97 14.44 -12.55
C ASP A 211 -17.46 15.26 -11.34
N ALA A 212 -18.76 15.21 -11.04
CA ALA A 212 -19.32 15.83 -9.84
C ALA A 212 -18.76 15.22 -8.54
N GLN A 213 -18.72 13.89 -8.44
CA GLN A 213 -18.15 13.18 -7.28
C GLN A 213 -16.65 13.42 -7.13
N ILE A 214 -15.89 13.42 -8.22
CA ILE A 214 -14.45 13.74 -8.22
C ILE A 214 -14.23 15.18 -7.75
N THR A 215 -15.05 16.13 -8.20
CA THR A 215 -14.95 17.51 -7.74
C THR A 215 -15.26 17.64 -6.25
N ALA A 216 -16.26 16.91 -5.74
CA ALA A 216 -16.60 16.91 -4.33
C ALA A 216 -15.44 16.37 -3.47
N ILE A 217 -14.87 15.21 -3.84
CA ILE A 217 -13.75 14.64 -3.09
C ILE A 217 -12.46 15.45 -3.25
N ASP A 218 -12.26 16.15 -4.36
CA ASP A 218 -11.13 17.08 -4.54
C ASP A 218 -11.21 18.23 -3.53
N ARG A 219 -12.41 18.75 -3.25
CA ARG A 219 -12.60 19.75 -2.20
C ARG A 219 -12.33 19.17 -0.82
N GLU A 220 -12.90 18.01 -0.50
CA GLU A 220 -12.67 17.32 0.78
C GLU A 220 -11.17 17.07 1.03
N LEU A 221 -10.46 16.55 0.03
CA LEU A 221 -9.02 16.29 0.11
C LEU A 221 -8.20 17.57 0.23
N LYS A 222 -8.64 18.67 -0.39
CA LYS A 222 -7.97 19.96 -0.28
C LYS A 222 -8.13 20.53 1.13
N ASP A 223 -9.32 20.43 1.72
CA ASP A 223 -9.60 20.93 3.06
C ASP A 223 -8.82 20.13 4.11
N LEU A 224 -8.78 18.80 3.99
CA LEU A 224 -8.01 17.92 4.88
C LEU A 224 -6.49 18.01 4.64
N GLY A 225 -6.09 18.21 3.38
CA GLY A 225 -4.70 18.23 2.95
C GLY A 225 -4.02 19.59 3.14
N ALA A 226 -4.78 20.66 3.39
CA ALA A 226 -4.25 22.03 3.50
C ALA A 226 -3.08 22.14 4.49
N ASP A 227 -3.15 21.40 5.60
CA ASP A 227 -2.14 21.43 6.66
C ASP A 227 -1.20 20.19 6.65
N HIS A 228 -1.27 19.33 5.63
CA HIS A 228 -0.45 18.13 5.62
C HIS A 228 1.04 18.48 5.45
N ARG A 229 1.82 18.29 6.53
CA ARG A 229 3.25 18.63 6.64
C ARG A 229 4.17 18.19 5.49
N TYR A 230 3.84 17.12 4.77
CA TYR A 230 4.68 16.60 3.68
C TYR A 230 4.32 17.18 2.32
N ILE A 231 3.12 17.74 2.14
CA ILE A 231 2.66 18.21 0.83
C ILE A 231 3.55 19.32 0.28
N PRO A 232 3.93 20.39 1.03
CA PRO A 232 4.79 21.45 0.49
C PRO A 232 6.10 20.91 -0.08
N LEU A 233 6.76 20.01 0.64
CA LEU A 233 8.01 19.36 0.21
C LEU A 233 7.79 18.42 -0.98
N LEU A 234 6.71 17.63 -0.98
CA LEU A 234 6.42 16.73 -2.10
C LEU A 234 6.12 17.52 -3.38
N THR A 235 5.39 18.62 -3.29
CA THR A 235 5.06 19.47 -4.44
C THR A 235 6.23 20.29 -4.98
N SER A 236 7.36 20.37 -4.27
CA SER A 236 8.58 20.98 -4.79
C SER A 236 9.31 20.07 -5.79
N VAL A 237 8.95 18.79 -5.87
CA VAL A 237 9.52 17.83 -6.81
C VAL A 237 8.76 17.92 -8.15
N PRO A 238 9.46 18.11 -9.29
CA PRO A 238 8.83 18.12 -10.60
C PRO A 238 7.95 16.89 -10.83
N GLY A 239 6.77 17.10 -11.42
CA GLY A 239 5.80 16.04 -11.69
C GLY A 239 4.91 15.63 -10.51
N ILE A 240 5.14 16.14 -9.28
CA ILE A 240 4.28 15.91 -8.13
C ILE A 240 3.36 17.11 -7.89
N ALA A 241 2.09 16.98 -8.28
CA ALA A 241 1.04 17.92 -7.92
C ALA A 241 0.39 17.54 -6.57
N TRP A 242 -0.38 18.44 -5.98
CA TRP A 242 -0.93 18.30 -4.63
C TRP A 242 -1.71 16.98 -4.39
N VAL A 243 -2.55 16.53 -5.33
CA VAL A 243 -3.29 15.24 -5.21
C VAL A 243 -2.33 14.06 -5.11
N LEU A 244 -1.29 14.09 -5.95
CA LEU A 244 -0.29 13.04 -6.02
C LEU A 244 0.58 13.06 -4.77
N GLY A 245 0.94 14.26 -4.31
CA GLY A 245 1.62 14.50 -3.04
C GLY A 245 0.81 13.97 -1.86
N TYR A 246 -0.47 14.29 -1.75
CA TYR A 246 -1.37 13.76 -0.72
C TYR A 246 -1.41 12.22 -0.76
N THR A 247 -1.56 11.63 -1.96
CA THR A 247 -1.56 10.16 -2.11
C THR A 247 -0.25 9.53 -1.64
N ILE A 248 0.89 10.11 -2.00
CA ILE A 248 2.22 9.64 -1.58
C ILE A 248 2.35 9.75 -0.06
N ALA A 249 1.99 10.92 0.51
CA ALA A 249 2.09 11.19 1.93
C ALA A 249 1.22 10.22 2.75
N ALA A 250 -0.04 10.04 2.38
CA ALA A 250 -0.97 9.12 3.05
C ALA A 250 -0.46 7.66 3.00
N GLU A 251 0.09 7.22 1.87
CA GLU A 251 0.62 5.85 1.73
C GLU A 251 1.94 5.61 2.47
N ILE A 252 2.75 6.65 2.67
CA ILE A 252 3.97 6.58 3.48
C ILE A 252 3.64 6.60 4.97
N GLY A 253 2.72 7.48 5.39
CA GLY A 253 2.48 7.78 6.81
C GLY A 253 3.64 8.60 7.39
N ASP A 254 3.98 8.36 8.65
CA ASP A 254 5.17 8.96 9.26
C ASP A 254 6.45 8.46 8.56
N ILE A 255 7.23 9.39 8.03
CA ILE A 255 8.50 9.10 7.37
C ILE A 255 9.53 8.47 8.31
N ASN A 256 9.45 8.78 9.62
CA ASN A 256 10.43 8.31 10.60
C ASN A 256 10.32 6.81 10.90
N ARG A 257 9.24 6.15 10.47
CA ARG A 257 9.10 4.69 10.58
C ARG A 257 10.07 3.92 9.66
N PHE A 258 10.74 4.62 8.74
CA PHE A 258 11.74 4.04 7.86
C PHE A 258 13.14 4.40 8.38
N PRO A 259 13.98 3.40 8.73
CA PRO A 259 15.31 3.67 9.28
C PRO A 259 16.29 4.19 8.21
N SER A 260 15.96 4.03 6.93
CA SER A 260 16.75 4.58 5.83
C SER A 260 15.92 4.80 4.56
N PRO A 261 16.38 5.68 3.65
CA PRO A 261 15.77 5.86 2.33
C PRO A 261 15.66 4.56 1.53
N GLN A 262 16.64 3.64 1.67
CA GLN A 262 16.62 2.35 0.98
C GLN A 262 15.47 1.47 1.45
N LYS A 263 15.09 1.52 2.74
CA LYS A 263 13.93 0.80 3.26
C LYS A 263 12.62 1.38 2.73
N LEU A 264 12.52 2.70 2.59
CA LEU A 264 11.39 3.33 1.91
C LEU A 264 11.31 2.87 0.44
N CYS A 265 12.42 2.92 -0.30
CA CYS A 265 12.46 2.44 -1.69
C CYS A 265 11.99 0.98 -1.80
N SER A 266 12.47 0.11 -0.92
CA SER A 266 12.04 -1.29 -0.86
C SER A 266 10.52 -1.42 -0.61
N TYR A 267 9.97 -0.61 0.30
CA TYR A 267 8.53 -0.58 0.61
C TYR A 267 7.66 -0.14 -0.58
N THR A 268 8.17 0.71 -1.47
CA THR A 268 7.40 1.16 -2.66
C THR A 268 7.18 0.05 -3.69
N GLY A 269 7.95 -1.03 -3.64
CA GLY A 269 7.91 -2.09 -4.65
C GLY A 269 8.52 -1.71 -6.00
N LEU A 270 9.27 -0.59 -6.06
CA LEU A 270 10.00 -0.13 -7.23
C LEU A 270 11.44 -0.67 -7.31
N CYS A 271 11.89 -1.39 -6.29
CA CYS A 271 13.17 -2.09 -6.34
C CYS A 271 13.10 -3.33 -7.24
N PRO A 272 14.16 -3.65 -8.01
CA PRO A 272 14.23 -4.90 -8.76
C PRO A 272 14.37 -6.09 -7.80
N HIS A 273 13.85 -7.24 -8.22
CA HIS A 273 14.10 -8.50 -7.52
C HIS A 273 15.57 -8.90 -7.66
N VAL A 274 16.22 -9.25 -6.55
CA VAL A 274 17.62 -9.72 -6.54
C VAL A 274 17.65 -11.19 -6.11
N ARG A 275 18.29 -12.05 -6.90
CA ARG A 275 18.67 -13.42 -6.53
C ARG A 275 20.18 -13.52 -6.57
N GLN A 276 20.79 -13.67 -5.40
CA GLN A 276 22.23 -13.85 -5.25
C GLN A 276 22.51 -15.22 -4.66
N SER A 277 23.41 -15.96 -5.31
CA SER A 277 23.90 -17.27 -4.83
C SER A 277 25.37 -17.42 -5.22
N GLY A 278 26.26 -17.55 -4.24
CA GLY A 278 27.71 -17.59 -4.48
C GLY A 278 28.18 -16.35 -5.24
N SER A 279 28.80 -16.54 -6.40
CA SER A 279 29.30 -15.46 -7.27
C SER A 279 28.29 -14.93 -8.30
N LYS A 280 27.04 -15.42 -8.31
CA LYS A 280 26.04 -15.04 -9.32
C LYS A 280 25.05 -14.00 -8.77
N ASP A 281 24.99 -12.84 -9.41
CA ASP A 281 24.00 -11.76 -9.16
C ASP A 281 22.97 -11.71 -10.30
N HIS A 282 21.74 -12.13 -10.05
CA HIS A 282 20.64 -12.02 -11.01
C HIS A 282 19.64 -10.94 -10.55
N ARG A 283 19.40 -9.96 -11.42
CA ARG A 283 18.43 -8.89 -11.21
C ARG A 283 17.24 -9.06 -12.16
N GLY A 284 16.04 -9.23 -11.58
CA GLY A 284 14.79 -9.45 -12.30
C GLY A 284 13.92 -8.19 -12.38
N GLY A 285 12.63 -8.39 -12.69
CA GLY A 285 11.63 -7.32 -12.70
C GLY A 285 11.38 -6.71 -11.32
N LEU A 286 10.47 -5.73 -11.27
CA LEU A 286 10.08 -5.08 -10.01
C LEU A 286 9.54 -6.12 -9.02
N THR A 287 9.83 -5.94 -7.72
CA THR A 287 9.30 -6.84 -6.69
C THR A 287 7.77 -6.77 -6.59
N HIS A 288 7.18 -5.63 -6.97
CA HIS A 288 5.77 -5.31 -6.80
C HIS A 288 5.25 -5.39 -5.35
N ALA A 289 6.15 -5.63 -4.38
CA ALA A 289 5.86 -5.67 -2.95
C ALA A 289 5.38 -4.30 -2.46
N GLY A 290 4.57 -4.29 -1.39
CA GLY A 290 4.09 -3.05 -0.78
C GLY A 290 2.91 -2.38 -1.50
N PRO A 291 2.64 -1.09 -1.22
CA PRO A 291 1.38 -0.46 -1.61
C PRO A 291 1.30 -0.15 -3.10
N LYS A 292 0.34 -0.79 -3.79
CA LYS A 292 0.09 -0.57 -5.22
C LYS A 292 -0.19 0.90 -5.60
N TYR A 293 -0.82 1.65 -4.69
CA TYR A 293 -1.17 3.06 -4.92
C TYR A 293 0.05 3.98 -4.80
N LEU A 294 0.93 3.74 -3.82
CA LEU A 294 2.21 4.45 -3.70
C LEU A 294 3.06 4.24 -4.94
N ARG A 295 3.20 2.98 -5.37
CA ARG A 295 3.93 2.62 -6.58
C ARG A 295 3.38 3.33 -7.82
N TRP A 296 2.06 3.27 -8.03
CA TRP A 296 1.40 4.00 -9.12
C TRP A 296 1.67 5.51 -9.03
N ALA A 297 1.53 6.11 -7.85
CA ALA A 297 1.69 7.54 -7.68
C ALA A 297 3.11 8.01 -8.02
N LEU A 298 4.14 7.26 -7.61
CA LEU A 298 5.53 7.55 -7.94
C LEU A 298 5.86 7.37 -9.42
N MET A 299 5.26 6.36 -10.09
CA MET A 299 5.41 6.19 -11.54
C MET A 299 4.75 7.32 -12.33
N GLU A 300 3.57 7.77 -11.88
CA GLU A 300 2.86 8.91 -12.46
C GLU A 300 3.69 10.20 -12.28
N ALA A 301 4.26 10.40 -11.09
CA ALA A 301 5.13 11.52 -10.78
C ALA A 301 6.34 11.58 -11.73
N ALA A 302 7.03 10.45 -11.90
CA ALA A 302 8.17 10.36 -12.81
C ALA A 302 7.76 10.64 -14.26
N THR A 303 6.62 10.11 -14.71
CA THR A 303 6.10 10.35 -16.07
C THR A 303 5.78 11.82 -16.31
N ASN A 304 5.19 12.49 -15.32
CA ASN A 304 4.89 13.91 -15.39
C ASN A 304 6.15 14.77 -15.31
N ALA A 305 7.14 14.38 -14.51
CA ALA A 305 8.44 15.04 -14.43
C ALA A 305 9.16 15.03 -15.79
N CYS A 306 9.10 13.92 -16.53
CA CYS A 306 9.67 13.85 -17.89
C CYS A 306 9.03 14.82 -18.89
N ARG A 307 7.86 15.38 -18.59
CA ARG A 307 7.17 16.40 -19.40
C ARG A 307 7.44 17.82 -18.91
N ASP A 308 8.09 17.96 -17.76
CA ASP A 308 8.44 19.25 -17.17
C ASP A 308 9.63 19.86 -17.93
N PRO A 309 9.54 21.12 -18.39
CA PRO A 309 10.64 21.82 -19.02
C PRO A 309 11.93 21.83 -18.17
N ILE A 310 11.81 21.94 -16.84
CA ILE A 310 12.94 22.02 -15.91
C ILE A 310 13.72 20.69 -15.87
N SER A 311 13.02 19.56 -15.83
CA SER A 311 13.63 18.24 -15.83
C SER A 311 14.30 17.93 -17.18
N THR A 312 13.79 18.49 -18.27
CA THR A 312 14.38 18.34 -19.61
C THR A 312 15.76 19.01 -19.69
N THR A 313 15.95 20.17 -19.03
CA THR A 313 17.23 20.88 -18.95
C THR A 313 18.24 20.17 -18.04
N ILE A 314 17.81 19.63 -16.88
CA ILE A 314 18.69 18.89 -15.97
C ILE A 314 19.14 17.55 -16.59
N ALA A 315 18.24 16.87 -17.31
CA ALA A 315 18.57 15.62 -17.99
C ALA A 315 19.61 15.83 -19.11
N THR A 316 19.57 16.97 -19.80
CA THR A 316 20.57 17.30 -20.84
C THR A 316 21.93 17.67 -20.26
N SER A 317 21.99 18.31 -19.09
CA SER A 317 23.25 18.60 -18.39
C SER A 317 23.85 17.39 -17.67
N ALA A 318 23.03 16.43 -17.20
CA ALA A 318 23.53 15.22 -16.53
C ALA A 318 24.02 14.13 -17.50
N THR A 319 23.60 14.17 -18.77
CA THR A 319 24.04 13.21 -19.79
C THR A 319 25.44 13.49 -20.34
N SER A 320 26.03 14.68 -20.14
CA SER A 320 27.42 14.94 -20.56
C SER A 320 28.43 14.30 -19.61
N ASP A 321 28.16 14.27 -18.31
CA ASP A 321 29.21 13.97 -17.32
C ASP A 321 29.15 12.52 -16.78
N ALA A 322 28.04 11.79 -16.97
CA ALA A 322 27.83 10.47 -16.37
C ALA A 322 27.86 9.29 -17.36
N TRP A 323 27.91 9.54 -18.68
CA TRP A 323 27.88 8.47 -19.69
C TRP A 323 29.26 7.95 -20.13
N GLU A 324 30.36 8.67 -19.85
CA GLU A 324 31.71 8.22 -20.23
C GLU A 324 32.34 7.23 -19.25
N SER A 325 31.92 7.20 -17.98
CA SER A 325 32.65 6.47 -16.93
C SER A 325 32.09 5.07 -16.58
N ASN A 326 31.07 4.54 -17.26
CA ASN A 326 30.50 3.21 -16.95
C ASN A 326 29.98 2.43 -18.19
N ALA A 327 30.69 2.50 -19.32
CA ALA A 327 30.39 1.67 -20.48
C ALA A 327 30.85 0.21 -20.26
N VAL A 328 29.95 -0.64 -19.73
CA VAL A 328 30.09 -2.11 -19.84
C VAL A 328 29.78 -2.52 -21.29
N PRO A 329 30.53 -3.44 -21.92
CA PRO A 329 30.25 -3.88 -23.28
C PRO A 329 28.85 -4.50 -23.38
N ARG A 330 28.04 -3.96 -24.30
CA ARG A 330 26.70 -4.49 -24.60
C ARG A 330 26.83 -5.87 -25.24
N SER A 331 26.13 -6.87 -24.70
CA SER A 331 25.94 -8.15 -25.39
C SER A 331 25.02 -7.97 -26.60
N HIS A 332 25.37 -8.65 -27.70
CA HIS A 332 24.64 -8.64 -28.97
C HIS A 332 23.30 -9.36 -28.86
N ARG A 333 22.26 -8.72 -28.30
CA ARG A 333 20.85 -9.02 -28.60
C ARG A 333 19.92 -7.96 -28.00
N SER A 334 19.77 -6.84 -28.71
CA SER A 334 18.52 -6.06 -28.83
C SER A 334 18.80 -4.80 -29.65
N THR A 335 18.89 -4.94 -30.96
CA THR A 335 18.75 -3.82 -31.89
C THR A 335 17.27 -3.45 -31.97
N SER A 336 16.79 -2.70 -30.98
CA SER A 336 15.64 -1.82 -31.19
C SER A 336 15.92 -0.49 -30.49
N ARG A 337 16.37 0.49 -31.28
CA ARG A 337 16.26 1.91 -30.92
C ARG A 337 14.77 2.23 -30.83
N ALA A 338 14.17 2.07 -29.65
CA ALA A 338 12.83 2.55 -29.38
C ALA A 338 12.87 4.08 -29.23
N ALA A 339 13.00 4.77 -30.37
CA ALA A 339 12.73 6.19 -30.48
C ALA A 339 11.21 6.39 -30.33
N TRP A 340 10.74 6.60 -29.10
CA TRP A 340 9.38 7.08 -28.87
C TRP A 340 9.31 8.56 -29.21
N ARG A 341 9.20 8.89 -30.51
CA ARG A 341 8.57 10.15 -30.93
C ARG A 341 7.06 9.92 -30.84
N ARG A 342 6.37 10.64 -29.95
CA ARG A 342 4.94 10.93 -30.12
C ARG A 342 4.70 12.43 -30.11
N ARG A 343 3.88 12.83 -31.06
CA ARG A 343 3.50 14.19 -31.42
C ARG A 343 2.72 14.87 -30.28
N SER A 344 2.94 16.17 -30.25
CA SER A 344 2.34 17.24 -29.46
C SER A 344 0.81 17.20 -29.31
N GLY A 345 0.33 17.75 -28.21
CA GLY A 345 -1.01 18.31 -28.12
C GLY A 345 -1.49 18.53 -26.69
N THR A 346 -0.98 19.56 -26.02
CA THR A 346 -1.71 20.43 -25.06
C THR A 346 -0.72 21.39 -24.41
N CYS A 347 -0.64 22.60 -24.97
CA CYS A 347 -0.01 23.75 -24.32
C CYS A 347 -1.06 24.44 -23.44
N SER A 348 -0.65 24.89 -22.26
CA SER A 348 -1.32 25.95 -21.51
C SER A 348 -0.27 26.91 -20.96
N PRO A 349 -0.62 28.19 -20.79
CA PRO A 349 0.31 29.30 -20.93
C PRO A 349 1.15 29.53 -19.67
N VAL A 350 2.35 30.05 -19.90
CA VAL A 350 3.33 30.44 -18.89
C VAL A 350 2.88 31.72 -18.20
N THR A 351 2.80 31.69 -16.88
CA THR A 351 2.98 32.89 -16.04
C THR A 351 3.94 32.55 -14.90
N LYS A 352 5.15 33.12 -14.96
CA LYS A 352 6.10 33.16 -13.85
C LYS A 352 5.61 34.21 -12.84
N PRO A 353 5.88 34.01 -11.54
CA PRO A 353 6.97 34.80 -10.97
C PRO A 353 7.98 33.96 -10.18
N LEU A 354 9.20 34.49 -10.16
CA LEU A 354 10.39 34.05 -9.43
C LEU A 354 10.17 34.03 -7.91
N LEU A 355 10.77 33.06 -7.20
CA LEU A 355 11.28 33.15 -5.82
C LEU A 355 12.19 31.93 -5.59
N ARG A 356 13.52 32.14 -5.55
CA ARG A 356 14.37 32.30 -4.35
C ARG A 356 14.39 31.08 -3.43
N GLN A 357 15.52 30.38 -3.52
CA GLN A 357 16.27 29.65 -2.47
C GLN A 357 15.46 29.12 -1.27
N ALA A 358 15.28 27.79 -1.22
CA ALA A 358 15.03 27.06 0.01
C ALA A 358 16.37 26.65 0.67
N PRO A 359 16.47 26.57 2.01
CA PRO A 359 17.74 26.41 2.71
C PRO A 359 18.31 24.98 2.59
N GLU A 360 19.61 24.88 2.35
CA GLU A 360 20.41 23.68 2.63
C GLU A 360 20.55 23.50 4.15
N ALA A 361 19.74 22.63 4.76
CA ALA A 361 20.13 21.88 5.97
C ALA A 361 18.98 20.97 6.44
N LEU A 362 18.97 19.72 5.99
CA LEU A 362 18.29 18.63 6.73
C LEU A 362 19.11 17.33 6.81
N TRP A 363 20.36 17.32 6.33
CA TRP A 363 21.24 16.17 6.52
C TRP A 363 22.70 16.64 6.70
N PRO A 364 23.36 16.36 7.84
CA PRO A 364 24.79 16.63 7.95
C PRO A 364 25.55 15.75 6.97
N HIS A 365 26.27 16.41 6.05
CA HIS A 365 27.17 15.77 5.11
C HIS A 365 28.24 14.95 5.86
N ARG A 366 28.21 13.63 5.68
CA ARG A 366 29.42 12.84 5.51
C ARG A 366 29.19 11.90 4.34
N ARG A 367 29.86 12.14 3.22
CA ARG A 367 30.08 11.12 2.18
C ARG A 367 31.09 10.12 2.74
N PRO A 368 30.77 8.83 2.92
CA PRO A 368 31.81 7.82 3.02
C PRO A 368 32.16 7.40 1.60
N SER A 369 33.43 7.56 1.24
CA SER A 369 34.05 6.91 0.09
C SER A 369 33.78 5.41 0.14
N LEU A 370 33.20 4.86 -0.93
CA LEU A 370 33.06 3.42 -1.15
C LEU A 370 34.46 2.78 -1.23
N LYS A 371 34.78 1.92 -0.26
CA LYS A 371 35.71 0.81 -0.44
C LYS A 371 34.98 -0.45 0.00
N CYS A 372 34.79 -1.39 -0.92
CA CYS A 372 34.37 -2.74 -0.59
C CYS A 372 35.46 -3.39 0.27
N ALA A 373 35.17 -3.66 1.54
CA ALA A 373 36.00 -4.52 2.36
C ALA A 373 35.46 -5.95 2.26
N THR A 374 36.14 -6.77 1.47
CA THR A 374 36.22 -8.22 1.63
C THR A 374 36.86 -8.52 2.99
N GLY A 375 36.17 -9.27 3.84
CA GLY A 375 36.70 -9.70 5.13
C GLY A 375 36.16 -11.09 5.48
N ALA A 376 36.96 -12.11 5.16
CA ALA A 376 36.87 -13.42 5.78
C ALA A 376 37.24 -13.28 7.28
N MET A 377 36.48 -13.92 8.16
CA MET A 377 36.89 -14.16 9.55
C MET A 377 37.81 -15.38 9.57
N PRO A 378 39.01 -15.33 10.18
CA PRO A 378 39.71 -16.52 10.61
C PRO A 378 39.36 -16.85 12.07
N GLN A 379 38.98 -18.12 12.26
CA GLN A 379 38.83 -18.93 13.48
C GLN A 379 37.94 -18.42 14.63
#